data_AF-A0A7V8XT47-F1
#
_entry.id   AF-A0A7V8XT47-F1
#
_cell.length_a   1.000
_cell.length_b   1.000
_cell.length_c   1.000
_cell.angle_alpha   90.00
_cell.angle_beta   90.00
_cell.angle_gamma   90.00
#
_symmetry.space_group_name_H-M   'P 1'
#
loop_
_entity.id
_entity.type
_entity.pdbx_description
1 polymer ?
#
loop_
_entity_poly.entity_id
_entity_poly.type
_entity_poly.pdbx_seq_one_letter_code
_entity_poly.pdbx_strand_id
1 'polypeptide(L)'
;MVLTKRRVQRIVAADILNRCGAEFVGFYGRWAWEDLSATARTSPEDFPAWFARAWNDRDPDALASLFDEDAEFVNVTGVCWHDRESIRKAHADGLERIFNKSTLATDATKVQRLSPDIAVVHARMTLSGQAPVGAVTHPGPRTTIVSFVVHRIGERWLCASVHNTDVIPNMETNVIDEAGVFRSANYQSGQVS
;
A
#
# COMPACT_ATOMS: atom_id res chain seq x y z
N MET A 1 -30.65 -22.58 -3.36
CA MET A 1 -29.63 -21.84 -2.57
C MET A 1 -28.58 -22.83 -2.12
N VAL A 2 -27.42 -22.86 -2.77
CA VAL A 2 -26.29 -23.73 -2.39
C VAL A 2 -25.19 -22.82 -1.85
N LEU A 3 -25.04 -22.77 -0.53
CA LEU A 3 -23.94 -22.05 0.11
C LEU A 3 -22.74 -23.00 0.20
N THR A 4 -21.74 -22.76 -0.65
CA THR A 4 -20.45 -23.43 -0.53
C THR A 4 -19.73 -22.90 0.72
N LYS A 5 -19.21 -23.83 1.52
CA LYS A 5 -18.63 -23.56 2.86
C LYS A 5 -17.22 -22.96 2.83
N ARG A 6 -16.57 -22.81 1.66
CA ARG A 6 -15.19 -22.28 1.54
C ARG A 6 -15.15 -20.95 0.77
N ARG A 7 -14.56 -19.92 1.39
CA ARG A 7 -14.49 -18.51 0.91
C ARG A 7 -13.90 -18.38 -0.51
N VAL A 8 -12.88 -19.17 -0.83
CA VAL A 8 -12.21 -19.19 -2.15
C VAL A 8 -13.16 -19.56 -3.30
N GLN A 9 -14.15 -20.43 -3.04
CA GLN A 9 -15.11 -20.85 -4.07
C GLN A 9 -16.20 -19.82 -4.34
N ARG A 10 -16.32 -18.77 -3.52
CA ARG A 10 -17.32 -17.70 -3.71
C ARG A 10 -16.90 -16.69 -4.77
N ILE A 11 -15.60 -16.44 -4.91
CA ILE A 11 -15.05 -15.53 -5.93
C ILE A 11 -15.19 -16.17 -7.31
N VAL A 12 -14.83 -17.44 -7.45
CA VAL A 12 -15.01 -18.21 -8.69
C VAL A 12 -16.49 -18.33 -9.06
N ALA A 13 -17.37 -18.55 -8.08
CA ALA A 13 -18.81 -18.60 -8.33
C ALA A 13 -19.38 -17.24 -8.76
N ALA A 14 -18.93 -16.13 -8.17
CA ALA A 14 -19.35 -14.78 -8.57
C ALA A 14 -18.91 -14.45 -10.01
N ASP A 15 -17.69 -14.83 -10.40
CA ASP A 15 -17.17 -14.59 -11.74
C ASP A 15 -17.89 -15.42 -12.82
N ILE A 16 -18.25 -16.67 -12.50
CA ILE A 16 -19.07 -17.53 -13.37
C ILE A 16 -20.50 -16.99 -13.51
N LEU A 17 -21.13 -16.59 -12.40
CA LEU A 17 -22.51 -16.10 -12.40
C LEU A 17 -22.66 -14.78 -13.15
N ASN A 18 -21.65 -13.89 -13.07
CA ASN A 18 -21.61 -12.64 -13.82
C ASN A 18 -21.52 -12.89 -15.34
N ARG A 19 -20.70 -13.88 -15.76
CA ARG A 19 -20.62 -14.30 -17.17
C ARG A 19 -21.92 -14.90 -17.71
N CYS A 20 -22.82 -15.35 -16.83
CA CYS A 20 -24.12 -15.93 -17.18
C CYS A 20 -25.29 -14.94 -17.00
N GLY A 21 -25.04 -13.65 -16.74
CA GLY A 21 -26.07 -12.61 -16.70
C GLY A 21 -26.94 -12.59 -15.44
N ALA A 22 -26.47 -13.15 -14.32
CA ALA A 22 -27.19 -13.09 -13.06
C ALA A 22 -26.87 -11.77 -12.32
N GLU A 23 -27.89 -10.96 -12.00
CA GLU A 23 -27.72 -9.78 -11.15
C GLU A 23 -27.40 -10.19 -9.70
N PHE A 24 -26.27 -9.71 -9.20
CA PHE A 24 -25.79 -10.01 -7.85
C PHE A 24 -26.59 -9.22 -6.80
N VAL A 25 -27.20 -9.91 -5.84
CA VAL A 25 -27.87 -9.30 -4.68
C VAL A 25 -27.17 -9.76 -3.40
N GLY A 26 -26.25 -8.93 -2.85
CA GLY A 26 -25.88 -9.03 -1.44
C GLY A 26 -24.44 -8.70 -1.02
N PHE A 27 -24.30 -7.52 -0.39
CA PHE A 27 -23.51 -7.24 0.82
C PHE A 27 -21.97 -7.36 0.78
N TYR A 28 -21.28 -6.56 -0.05
CA TYR A 28 -20.02 -5.87 0.28
C TYR A 28 -19.81 -4.71 -0.70
N GLY A 29 -19.55 -3.51 -0.16
CA GLY A 29 -19.01 -2.34 -0.85
C GLY A 29 -19.75 -1.88 -2.12
N ARG A 30 -20.88 -1.19 -2.00
CA ARG A 30 -21.53 -0.53 -3.14
C ARG A 30 -20.83 0.77 -3.59
N TRP A 31 -19.78 1.21 -2.89
CA TRP A 31 -19.27 2.58 -2.98
C TRP A 31 -17.81 2.72 -3.43
N ALA A 32 -17.06 1.63 -3.61
CA ALA A 32 -15.67 1.69 -4.08
C ALA A 32 -15.54 1.71 -5.62
N TRP A 33 -16.65 1.60 -6.36
CA TRP A 33 -16.65 1.21 -7.77
C TRP A 33 -17.21 2.26 -8.73
N GLU A 34 -17.81 3.34 -8.23
CA GLU A 34 -18.50 4.31 -9.10
C GLU A 34 -17.56 5.27 -9.85
N ASP A 35 -16.28 5.37 -9.48
CA ASP A 35 -15.36 6.37 -10.05
C ASP A 35 -14.29 5.83 -11.01
N LEU A 36 -14.20 4.52 -11.24
CA LEU A 36 -13.28 3.98 -12.25
C LEU A 36 -14.09 3.59 -13.47
N SER A 37 -14.09 4.45 -14.50
CA SER A 37 -14.74 4.13 -15.78
C SER A 37 -14.23 2.77 -16.25
N ALA A 38 -15.15 1.85 -16.59
CA ALA A 38 -14.84 0.49 -17.06
C ALA A 38 -13.99 0.46 -18.35
N THR A 39 -13.70 1.63 -18.93
CA THR A 39 -12.94 1.85 -20.17
C THR A 39 -11.57 2.49 -19.95
N ALA A 40 -11.21 2.89 -18.73
CA ALA A 40 -9.90 3.45 -18.45
C ALA A 40 -8.87 2.31 -18.42
N ARG A 41 -8.04 2.22 -19.46
CA ARG A 41 -6.95 1.25 -19.54
C ARG A 41 -5.98 1.51 -18.41
N THR A 42 -6.00 0.68 -17.38
CA THR A 42 -5.17 0.86 -16.19
C THR A 42 -3.70 0.55 -16.49
N SER A 43 -2.80 1.25 -15.81
CA SER A 43 -1.37 1.13 -16.00
C SER A 43 -0.65 0.91 -14.66
N PRO A 44 0.51 0.25 -14.63
CA PRO A 44 1.26 0.08 -13.39
C PRO A 44 1.69 1.43 -12.78
N GLU A 45 1.84 2.47 -13.60
CA GLU A 45 2.12 3.85 -13.18
C GLU A 45 1.04 4.40 -12.24
N ASP A 46 -0.21 3.92 -12.34
CA ASP A 46 -1.35 4.42 -11.55
C ASP A 46 -1.38 3.84 -10.13
N PHE A 47 -0.65 2.75 -9.86
CA PHE A 47 -0.73 2.02 -8.60
C PHE A 47 -0.47 2.89 -7.35
N PRO A 48 0.60 3.73 -7.31
CA PRO A 48 0.85 4.59 -6.16
C PRO A 48 -0.29 5.59 -5.89
N ALA A 49 -0.96 6.06 -6.95
CA ALA A 49 -2.09 6.98 -6.81
C ALA A 49 -3.34 6.27 -6.24
N TRP A 50 -3.62 5.03 -6.63
CA TRP A 50 -4.70 4.25 -6.03
C TRP A 50 -4.42 3.93 -4.56
N PHE A 51 -3.17 3.58 -4.24
CA PHE A 51 -2.75 3.35 -2.86
C PHE A 51 -2.92 4.62 -2.01
N ALA A 52 -2.44 5.76 -2.51
CA ALA A 52 -2.61 7.05 -1.84
C ALA A 52 -4.08 7.45 -1.69
N ARG A 53 -4.92 7.20 -2.70
CA ARG A 53 -6.36 7.46 -2.62
C ARG A 53 -7.00 6.65 -1.50
N ALA A 54 -6.82 5.33 -1.47
CA ALA A 54 -7.39 4.47 -0.44
C ALA A 54 -6.91 4.86 0.98
N TRP A 55 -5.64 5.23 1.11
CA TRP A 55 -5.10 5.79 2.34
C TRP A 55 -5.83 7.08 2.76
N ASN A 56 -5.94 8.05 1.84
CA ASN A 56 -6.55 9.36 2.11
C ASN A 56 -8.05 9.27 2.39
N ASP A 57 -8.73 8.31 1.77
CA ASP A 57 -10.15 8.01 1.97
C ASP A 57 -10.41 7.23 3.28
N ARG A 58 -9.36 6.86 4.01
CA ARG A 58 -9.42 6.02 5.22
C ARG A 58 -10.10 4.68 4.98
N ASP A 59 -9.90 4.12 3.80
CA ASP A 59 -10.52 2.87 3.38
C ASP A 59 -9.47 1.74 3.37
N PRO A 60 -9.30 1.00 4.48
CA PRO A 60 -8.38 -0.13 4.53
C PRO A 60 -8.83 -1.29 3.64
N ASP A 61 -10.11 -1.35 3.25
CA ASP A 61 -10.67 -2.42 2.43
C ASP A 61 -10.33 -2.16 0.96
N ALA A 62 -10.51 -0.92 0.51
CA ALA A 62 -10.04 -0.47 -0.79
C ALA A 62 -8.51 -0.63 -0.91
N LEU A 63 -7.76 -0.25 0.12
CA LEU A 63 -6.30 -0.40 0.13
C LEU A 63 -5.90 -1.87 -0.01
N ALA A 64 -6.48 -2.75 0.81
CA ALA A 64 -6.20 -4.18 0.77
C ALA A 64 -6.63 -4.85 -0.55
N SER A 65 -7.66 -4.33 -1.22
CA SER A 65 -8.13 -4.85 -2.51
C SER A 65 -7.10 -4.71 -3.65
N LEU A 66 -6.09 -3.85 -3.48
CA LEU A 66 -4.98 -3.67 -4.43
C LEU A 66 -3.95 -4.80 -4.40
N PHE A 67 -3.97 -5.64 -3.37
CA PHE A 67 -2.93 -6.64 -3.11
C PHE A 67 -3.40 -8.05 -3.48
N ASP A 68 -2.47 -8.94 -3.81
CA ASP A 68 -2.74 -10.40 -3.87
C ASP A 68 -3.13 -10.97 -2.50
N GLU A 69 -3.70 -12.19 -2.47
CA GLU A 69 -4.08 -12.83 -1.21
C GLU A 69 -2.86 -13.13 -0.32
N ASP A 70 -1.75 -13.50 -0.95
CA ASP A 70 -0.45 -13.85 -0.39
C ASP A 70 0.60 -12.72 -0.54
N ALA A 71 0.15 -11.47 -0.66
CA ALA A 71 1.04 -10.33 -0.84
C ALA A 71 1.92 -10.06 0.39
N GLU A 72 3.14 -9.60 0.12
CA GLU A 72 4.14 -9.22 1.12
C GLU A 72 4.19 -7.70 1.31
N PHE A 73 4.25 -7.21 2.54
CA PHE A 73 4.38 -5.79 2.82
C PHE A 73 5.41 -5.54 3.91
N VAL A 74 6.42 -4.72 3.61
CA VAL A 74 7.42 -4.25 4.56
C VAL A 74 7.19 -2.76 4.85
N ASN A 75 6.90 -2.44 6.10
CA ASN A 75 6.70 -1.05 6.52
C ASN A 75 8.03 -0.30 6.73
N VAL A 76 7.95 1.00 7.04
CA VAL A 76 9.12 1.88 7.21
C VAL A 76 10.10 1.46 8.32
N THR A 77 9.68 0.60 9.25
CA THR A 77 10.52 0.08 10.34
C THR A 77 10.91 -1.39 10.15
N GLY A 78 10.65 -1.98 8.98
CA GLY A 78 11.00 -3.37 8.69
C GLY A 78 10.03 -4.42 9.26
N VAL A 79 8.83 -4.02 9.71
CA VAL A 79 7.78 -4.99 10.06
C VAL A 79 7.20 -5.58 8.78
N CYS A 80 7.10 -6.90 8.73
CA CYS A 80 6.57 -7.65 7.59
C CYS A 80 5.14 -8.15 7.85
N TRP A 81 4.27 -8.02 6.84
CA TRP A 81 2.96 -8.66 6.77
C TRP A 81 2.91 -9.57 5.55
N HIS A 82 2.46 -10.81 5.75
CA HIS A 82 2.62 -11.92 4.80
C HIS A 82 1.33 -12.35 4.09
N ASP A 83 0.29 -11.52 4.17
CA ASP A 83 -0.99 -11.76 3.52
C ASP A 83 -1.85 -10.49 3.47
N ARG A 84 -2.85 -10.49 2.59
CA ARG A 84 -3.79 -9.36 2.40
C ARG A 84 -4.52 -8.96 3.68
N GLU A 85 -4.92 -9.92 4.51
CA GLU A 85 -5.71 -9.65 5.72
C GLU A 85 -4.86 -8.97 6.79
N SER A 86 -3.61 -9.40 6.95
CA SER A 86 -2.62 -8.77 7.81
C SER A 86 -2.31 -7.34 7.35
N ILE A 87 -2.14 -7.13 6.03
CA ILE A 87 -1.99 -5.78 5.44
C ILE A 87 -3.20 -4.90 5.74
N ARG A 88 -4.42 -5.41 5.49
CA ARG A 88 -5.69 -4.72 5.78
C ARG A 88 -5.75 -4.30 7.25
N LYS A 89 -5.56 -5.25 8.17
CA LYS A 89 -5.67 -5.02 9.61
C LYS A 89 -4.69 -3.95 10.08
N ALA A 90 -3.43 -4.04 9.66
CA ALA A 90 -2.43 -3.07 10.05
C ALA A 90 -2.73 -1.66 9.55
N HIS A 91 -3.22 -1.53 8.30
CA HIS A 91 -3.64 -0.23 7.76
C HIS A 91 -4.90 0.28 8.44
N ALA A 92 -5.88 -0.58 8.77
CA ALA A 92 -7.06 -0.20 9.53
C ALA A 92 -6.68 0.38 10.91
N ASP A 93 -5.84 -0.34 11.66
CA ASP A 93 -5.36 0.09 12.98
C ASP A 93 -4.57 1.42 12.89
N GLY A 94 -3.72 1.56 11.87
CA GLY A 94 -2.95 2.76 11.61
C GLY A 94 -3.82 3.97 11.25
N LEU A 95 -4.76 3.79 10.32
CA LEU A 95 -5.65 4.84 9.82
C LEU A 95 -6.69 5.26 10.87
N GLU A 96 -7.06 4.40 11.81
CA GLU A 96 -7.92 4.78 12.94
C GLU A 96 -7.15 5.63 13.98
N ARG A 97 -5.85 5.35 14.16
CA ARG A 97 -5.03 5.91 15.24
C ARG A 97 -4.05 6.94 14.72
N ILE A 98 -2.85 6.49 14.34
CA ILE A 98 -1.70 7.37 14.16
C ILE A 98 -1.71 8.12 12.84
N PHE A 99 -2.46 7.63 11.86
CA PHE A 99 -2.58 8.17 10.52
C PHE A 99 -3.97 8.77 10.24
N ASN A 100 -4.81 8.93 11.25
CA ASN A 100 -6.21 9.35 11.11
C ASN A 100 -6.42 10.72 10.44
N LYS A 101 -5.47 11.64 10.60
CA LYS A 101 -5.47 12.97 9.96
C LYS A 101 -4.38 13.12 8.90
N SER A 102 -3.74 12.02 8.51
CA SER A 102 -2.61 12.07 7.62
C SER A 102 -2.99 12.19 6.14
N THR A 103 -2.17 12.88 5.36
CA THR A 103 -2.30 12.89 3.90
C THR A 103 -1.07 12.25 3.30
N LEU A 104 -1.30 11.32 2.37
CA LEU A 104 -0.27 10.69 1.57
C LEU A 104 -0.32 11.23 0.14
N ALA A 105 0.77 11.86 -0.30
CA ALA A 105 0.92 12.41 -1.64
C ALA A 105 1.93 11.58 -2.45
N THR A 106 1.65 11.36 -3.73
CA THR A 106 2.58 10.74 -4.68
C THR A 106 3.34 11.85 -5.42
N ASP A 107 4.62 12.03 -5.08
CA ASP A 107 5.44 13.14 -5.59
C ASP A 107 6.07 12.81 -6.95
N ALA A 108 6.54 11.57 -7.11
CA ALA A 108 7.16 11.10 -8.33
C ALA A 108 6.99 9.58 -8.47
N THR A 109 6.91 9.10 -9.71
CA THR A 109 6.77 7.68 -10.02
C THR A 109 7.73 7.28 -11.13
N LYS A 110 8.41 6.15 -10.95
CA LYS A 110 9.29 5.53 -11.95
C LYS A 110 8.90 4.06 -12.10
N VAL A 111 8.63 3.65 -13.32
CA VAL A 111 8.25 2.27 -13.65
C VAL A 111 9.38 1.56 -14.37
N GLN A 112 9.69 0.35 -13.93
CA GLN A 112 10.53 -0.62 -14.62
C GLN A 112 9.67 -1.82 -14.99
N ARG A 113 9.32 -1.95 -16.27
CA ARG A 113 8.60 -3.12 -16.77
C ARG A 113 9.55 -4.31 -16.85
N LEU A 114 9.16 -5.42 -16.22
CA LEU A 114 9.89 -6.69 -16.27
C LEU A 114 9.35 -7.59 -17.39
N SER A 115 8.05 -7.47 -17.67
CA SER A 115 7.35 -8.11 -18.79
C SER A 115 6.17 -7.23 -19.22
N PRO A 116 5.37 -7.61 -20.24
CA PRO A 116 4.13 -6.92 -20.56
C PRO A 116 3.14 -6.85 -19.38
N ASP A 117 3.22 -7.83 -18.48
CA ASP A 117 2.27 -8.07 -17.40
C ASP A 117 2.86 -7.83 -16.00
N ILE A 118 4.16 -7.53 -15.87
CA ILE A 118 4.83 -7.37 -14.57
C ILE A 118 5.69 -6.12 -14.58
N ALA A 119 5.62 -5.32 -13.52
CA ALA A 119 6.45 -4.14 -13.34
C ALA A 119 6.88 -3.94 -11.88
N VAL A 120 8.04 -3.33 -11.71
CA VAL A 120 8.45 -2.69 -10.45
C VAL A 120 8.15 -1.20 -10.56
N VAL A 121 7.42 -0.67 -9.60
CA VAL A 121 7.06 0.75 -9.52
C VAL A 121 7.74 1.33 -8.29
N HIS A 122 8.61 2.31 -8.50
CA HIS A 122 9.16 3.12 -7.41
C HIS A 122 8.37 4.42 -7.32
N ALA A 123 7.82 4.73 -6.16
CA ALA A 123 7.17 5.99 -5.87
C ALA A 123 7.91 6.75 -4.78
N ARG A 124 8.17 8.03 -5.01
CA ARG A 124 8.49 8.97 -3.93
C ARG A 124 7.16 9.49 -3.40
N MET A 125 6.92 9.30 -2.11
CA MET A 125 5.67 9.68 -1.46
C MET A 125 5.94 10.54 -0.24
N THR A 126 5.07 11.51 0.02
CA THR A 126 5.16 12.36 1.21
C THR A 126 3.96 12.13 2.11
N LEU A 127 4.23 11.73 3.36
CA LEU A 127 3.23 11.63 4.42
C LEU A 127 3.28 12.89 5.28
N SER A 128 2.13 13.52 5.49
CA SER A 128 1.95 14.66 6.40
C SER A 128 0.77 14.39 7.35
N GLY A 129 0.65 15.17 8.43
CA GLY A 129 -0.52 15.06 9.32
C GLY A 129 -0.56 13.81 10.21
N GLN A 130 0.60 13.20 10.47
CA GLN A 130 0.68 12.12 11.47
C GLN A 130 0.31 12.66 12.86
N ALA A 131 -0.42 11.87 13.64
CA ALA A 131 -0.75 12.21 15.01
C ALA A 131 0.50 12.17 15.93
N PRO A 132 0.50 12.93 17.04
CA PRO A 132 1.58 12.94 18.02
C PRO A 132 1.92 11.55 18.58
N VAL A 133 3.19 11.32 18.92
CA VAL A 133 3.67 10.09 19.57
C VAL A 133 4.68 10.42 20.65
N GLY A 134 4.41 10.01 21.89
CA GLY A 134 5.33 10.20 23.01
C GLY A 134 5.74 11.67 23.17
N ALA A 135 7.05 11.93 23.11
CA ALA A 135 7.60 13.29 23.22
C ALA A 135 7.41 14.14 21.95
N VAL A 136 7.06 13.54 20.81
CA VAL A 136 6.87 14.25 19.53
C VAL A 136 5.43 14.76 19.45
N THR A 137 5.22 16.03 19.83
CA THR A 137 3.90 16.68 19.88
C THR A 137 3.44 17.26 18.54
N HIS A 138 4.36 17.55 17.62
CA HIS A 138 4.06 18.09 16.29
C HIS A 138 4.90 17.34 15.23
N PRO A 139 4.47 16.14 14.79
CA PRO A 139 5.18 15.41 13.74
C PRO A 139 5.23 16.21 12.43
N GLY A 140 6.43 16.38 11.89
CA GLY A 140 6.63 16.98 10.57
C GLY A 140 6.29 16.02 9.43
N PRO A 141 6.21 16.52 8.18
CA PRO A 141 6.08 15.65 7.03
C PRO A 141 7.34 14.78 6.88
N ARG A 142 7.16 13.56 6.36
CA ARG A 142 8.26 12.69 5.97
C ARG A 142 8.12 12.21 4.54
N THR A 143 9.23 11.98 3.88
CA THR A 143 9.26 11.39 2.54
C THR A 143 9.67 9.93 2.63
N THR A 144 9.00 9.08 1.86
CA THR A 144 9.27 7.65 1.76
C THR A 144 9.55 7.31 0.29
N ILE A 145 10.48 6.40 0.04
CA ILE A 145 10.55 5.67 -1.24
C ILE A 145 9.81 4.36 -1.04
N VAL A 146 8.81 4.13 -1.87
CA VAL A 146 8.02 2.90 -1.88
C VAL A 146 8.30 2.14 -3.16
N SER A 147 8.62 0.84 -3.03
CA SER A 147 8.71 -0.08 -4.16
C SER A 147 7.49 -0.98 -4.16
N PHE A 148 6.79 -1.05 -5.30
CA PHE A 148 5.67 -1.94 -5.55
C PHE A 148 6.05 -2.93 -6.64
N VAL A 149 5.87 -4.22 -6.40
CA VAL A 149 5.89 -5.26 -7.44
C VAL A 149 4.45 -5.50 -7.85
N VAL A 150 4.10 -5.10 -9.06
CA VAL A 150 2.75 -5.17 -9.59
C VAL A 150 2.67 -6.07 -10.81
N HIS A 151 1.54 -6.75 -10.95
CA HIS A 151 1.27 -7.62 -12.08
C HIS A 151 -0.17 -7.49 -12.57
N ARG A 152 -0.37 -7.80 -13.85
CA ARG A 152 -1.66 -7.66 -14.53
C ARG A 152 -2.48 -8.94 -14.44
N ILE A 153 -3.71 -8.83 -13.95
CA ILE A 153 -4.74 -9.87 -14.03
C ILE A 153 -5.93 -9.33 -14.83
N GLY A 154 -6.08 -9.82 -16.06
CA GLY A 154 -7.07 -9.29 -17.01
C GLY A 154 -6.78 -7.82 -17.33
N GLU A 155 -7.74 -6.94 -17.03
CA GLU A 155 -7.61 -5.48 -17.24
C GLU A 155 -7.14 -4.72 -16.00
N ARG A 156 -6.75 -5.43 -14.92
CA ARG A 156 -6.39 -4.84 -13.62
C ARG A 156 -4.95 -5.11 -13.26
N TRP A 157 -4.35 -4.23 -12.45
CA TRP A 157 -3.06 -4.44 -11.81
C TRP A 157 -3.25 -4.73 -10.32
N LEU A 158 -2.65 -5.80 -9.83
CA LEU A 158 -2.55 -6.14 -8.41
C LEU A 158 -1.09 -6.08 -7.96
N CYS A 159 -0.88 -6.06 -6.65
CA CYS A 159 0.44 -5.99 -6.06
C CYS A 159 0.78 -7.23 -5.24
N ALA A 160 1.92 -7.84 -5.60
CA ALA A 160 2.48 -9.00 -4.93
C ALA A 160 3.39 -8.60 -3.76
N SER A 161 4.05 -7.44 -3.84
CA SER A 161 4.98 -7.02 -2.79
C SER A 161 5.13 -5.51 -2.70
N VAL A 162 5.20 -4.99 -1.47
CA VAL A 162 5.53 -3.61 -1.15
C VAL A 162 6.67 -3.52 -0.17
N HIS A 163 7.57 -2.56 -0.39
CA HIS A 163 8.63 -2.20 0.56
C HIS A 163 8.70 -0.69 0.72
N ASN A 164 8.63 -0.22 1.97
CA ASN A 164 8.75 1.20 2.31
C ASN A 164 10.09 1.50 2.97
N THR A 165 10.73 2.58 2.54
CA THR A 165 11.93 3.11 3.20
C THR A 165 11.80 4.62 3.38
N ASP A 166 11.87 5.10 4.63
CA ASP A 166 11.89 6.54 4.87
C ASP A 166 13.20 7.15 4.39
N VAL A 167 13.09 8.29 3.70
CA VAL A 167 14.23 9.09 3.29
C VAL A 167 14.71 9.88 4.49
N ILE A 168 15.93 9.62 4.93
CA ILE A 168 16.55 10.35 6.04
C ILE A 168 17.42 11.46 5.43
N PRO A 169 17.05 12.74 5.63
CA PRO A 169 17.74 13.85 4.96
C PRO A 169 19.23 13.90 5.31
N ASN A 170 20.07 14.05 4.29
CA ASN A 170 21.52 14.19 4.41
C ASN A 170 22.25 12.99 5.04
N MET A 171 21.64 11.80 5.06
CA MET A 171 22.24 10.57 5.61
C MET A 171 22.34 9.49 4.53
N GLU A 172 23.37 8.65 4.64
CA GLU A 172 23.70 7.62 3.64
C GLU A 172 23.82 6.21 4.25
N THR A 173 23.93 6.11 5.58
CA THR A 173 24.01 4.82 6.28
C THR A 173 23.38 4.86 7.67
N ASN A 174 23.35 3.72 8.34
CA ASN A 174 23.03 3.62 9.74
C ASN A 174 24.17 2.96 10.52
N VAL A 175 24.31 3.35 11.79
CA VAL A 175 25.27 2.81 12.74
C VAL A 175 24.55 2.50 14.06
N ILE A 176 25.17 1.63 14.86
CA ILE A 176 24.74 1.35 16.23
C ILE A 176 25.79 1.96 17.15
N ASP A 177 25.38 2.87 18.03
CA ASP A 177 26.29 3.52 18.99
C ASP A 177 26.70 2.58 20.13
N GLU A 178 27.58 3.05 21.02
CA GLU A 178 28.08 2.26 22.15
C GLU A 178 26.98 1.85 23.14
N ALA A 179 25.84 2.56 23.14
CA ALA A 179 24.66 2.23 23.94
C ALA A 179 23.70 1.26 23.23
N GLY A 180 24.01 0.81 22.01
CA GLY A 180 23.16 -0.08 21.22
C GLY A 180 22.03 0.65 20.49
N VAL A 181 22.07 1.98 20.42
CA VAL A 181 21.02 2.79 19.78
C VAL A 181 21.29 2.91 18.28
N PHE A 182 20.27 2.60 17.47
CA PHE A 182 20.33 2.76 16.02
C PHE A 182 20.27 4.25 15.63
N ARG A 183 21.26 4.71 14.87
CA ARG A 183 21.37 6.10 14.41
C ARG A 183 21.62 6.15 12.92
N SER A 184 21.10 7.17 12.28
CA SER A 184 21.44 7.46 10.89
C SER A 184 22.66 8.35 10.83
N ALA A 185 23.54 8.08 9.87
CA ALA A 185 24.84 8.71 9.77
C ALA A 185 25.17 9.08 8.33
N ASN A 186 25.92 10.17 8.22
CA ASN A 186 26.60 10.57 7.00
C ASN A 186 28.08 10.23 7.12
N TYR A 187 28.50 9.17 6.45
CA TYR A 187 29.88 8.69 6.52
C TYR A 187 30.87 9.56 5.72
N GLN A 188 30.39 10.54 4.96
CA GLN A 188 31.23 11.50 4.24
C GLN A 188 31.52 12.74 5.10
N SER A 189 30.54 13.24 5.85
CA SER A 189 30.68 14.42 6.70
C SER A 189 30.95 14.10 8.18
N GLY A 190 30.72 12.85 8.60
CA GLY A 190 30.81 12.42 10.00
C GLY A 190 29.58 12.76 10.84
N GLN A 191 28.50 13.29 10.23
CA GLN A 191 27.27 13.63 10.94
C GLN A 191 26.53 12.36 11.43
N VAL A 192 25.96 12.40 12.63
CA VAL A 192 25.12 11.32 13.20
C VAL A 192 23.88 11.94 13.87
N SER A 193 22.71 11.29 13.73
CA SER A 193 21.42 11.71 14.33
C SER A 193 21.35 11.52 15.84
#